data_AF-T1HGJ5-F1
#
_entry.id   AF-T1HGJ5-F1
#
_cell.length_a   1.000
_cell.length_b   1.000
_cell.length_c   1.000
_cell.angle_alpha   90.00
_cell.angle_beta   90.00
_cell.angle_gamma   90.00
#
_symmetry.space_group_name_H-M   'P 1'
#
loop_
_entity.id
_entity.type
_entity.pdbx_description
1 polymer ?
#
loop_
_entity_poly.entity_id
_entity_poly.type
_entity_poly.pdbx_seq_one_letter_code
_entity_poly.pdbx_strand_id
1 'polypeptide(L)'
;MKKGWLGVIAVLLIAGVWAKTPWQEIAHPVPGTAQAIGAFSNGCIVGAQPLPLESVNYQVMRVDQHRYFGHPDLLAFITRLSANVKKQTGGIVLVGDMGMPAGGRFSSGHASHQSGLDADIWLQMPLQRWTAQQLLKPQPIDLVAANGRQVNPRLWQPQVTALIKLAAQDQEVTRIFVNPAIKKQLCQEAGQDRDWLRKVRPWFAHRAHMHVRLRCPTDSLECQDQDTPPAGDGCGAELSSWFTPRHPTPEAPVKTPPPLPASSLAGFIDSIAGGGGLLSIPILLSAGLSPAQALATNKLQAVGGSFSASLYFVRQRAVRLSEQKLPIALTFLGSTFGAWLIQQIHADFLRQILPVLVIGIVLYFLLMPKIGDEDRQNRLSGLPFAFLAGGCIGFYDGFFGPGAGSFYALAFVTLSGFSLPKATAHAKVLNFTSNFGGLLFFILGGQVVWGVGLVMLVGQVLGARLGARMVLNKGQKLIRPMLVIVSACMSVKLIYDNHGSDIAQWIGHLWS
;
A
#
# COMPACT_ATOMS: atom_id res chain seq x y z
N MET A 1 20.58 27.80 -27.51
CA MET A 1 20.89 27.55 -26.09
C MET A 1 19.78 26.72 -25.37
N LYS A 2 19.33 25.58 -25.91
CA LYS A 2 18.13 24.87 -25.43
C LYS A 2 18.31 23.36 -25.15
N LYS A 3 19.54 22.87 -24.93
CA LYS A 3 19.80 21.43 -24.72
C LYS A 3 20.48 21.06 -23.39
N GLY A 4 20.78 22.02 -22.50
CA GLY A 4 21.53 21.75 -21.26
C GLY A 4 20.69 21.44 -20.01
N TRP A 5 19.41 21.80 -19.98
CA TRP A 5 18.61 21.77 -18.73
C TRP A 5 17.88 20.45 -18.44
N LEU A 6 17.73 19.56 -19.43
CA LEU A 6 17.06 18.26 -19.24
C LEU A 6 17.95 17.22 -18.54
N GLY A 7 19.28 17.39 -18.60
CA GLY A 7 20.22 16.47 -17.94
C GLY A 7 20.31 16.65 -16.42
N VAL A 8 20.19 17.89 -15.93
CA VAL A 8 20.38 18.20 -14.49
C VAL A 8 19.16 17.78 -13.65
N ILE A 9 17.95 17.84 -14.22
CA ILE A 9 16.72 17.39 -13.54
C ILE A 9 16.68 15.86 -13.44
N ALA A 10 17.19 15.14 -14.45
CA ALA A 10 17.28 13.68 -14.41
C ALA A 10 18.26 13.17 -13.33
N VAL A 11 19.34 13.90 -13.05
CA VAL A 11 20.32 13.54 -12.01
C VAL A 11 19.79 13.82 -10.59
N LEU A 12 19.00 14.89 -10.41
CA LEU A 12 18.35 15.18 -9.12
C LEU A 12 17.14 14.26 -8.80
N LEU A 13 16.49 13.70 -9.83
CA LEU A 13 15.36 12.77 -9.68
C LEU A 13 15.77 11.33 -9.28
N ILE A 14 17.06 10.99 -9.33
CA ILE A 14 17.56 9.66 -8.95
C ILE A 14 17.91 9.61 -7.45
N ALA A 15 18.21 10.75 -6.81
CA ALA A 15 18.60 10.80 -5.41
C ALA A 15 17.45 10.49 -4.41
N GLY A 16 16.20 10.71 -4.81
CA GLY A 16 15.02 10.46 -3.96
C GLY A 16 14.55 9.00 -3.89
N VAL A 17 15.13 8.11 -4.71
CA VAL A 17 14.76 6.67 -4.77
C VAL A 17 15.27 5.90 -3.54
N TRP A 18 16.11 6.54 -2.71
CA TRP A 18 16.75 5.95 -1.54
C TRP A 18 16.57 6.79 -0.28
N ALA A 19 15.50 7.60 -0.19
CA ALA A 19 15.20 8.32 1.05
C ALA A 19 14.91 7.28 2.15
N LYS A 20 15.85 7.16 3.09
CA LYS A 20 15.72 6.35 4.29
C LYS A 20 14.47 6.81 5.04
N THR A 21 13.69 5.89 5.58
CA THR A 21 12.70 6.30 6.60
C THR A 21 13.46 6.91 7.78
N PRO A 22 12.86 7.81 8.59
CA PRO A 22 13.54 8.32 9.78
C PRO A 22 14.09 7.20 10.68
N TRP A 23 13.42 6.04 10.70
CA TRP A 23 13.88 4.82 11.37
C TRP A 23 15.16 4.21 10.79
N GLN A 24 15.37 4.32 9.47
CA GLN A 24 16.58 3.83 8.78
C GLN A 24 17.78 4.76 8.92
N GLU A 25 17.56 6.00 9.34
CA GLU A 25 18.64 6.94 9.65
C GLU A 25 19.23 6.70 11.04
N ILE A 26 18.47 6.09 11.95
CA ILE A 26 18.93 5.72 13.28
C ILE A 26 19.91 4.55 13.16
N ALA A 27 21.20 4.83 13.40
CA ALA A 27 22.28 3.85 13.31
C ALA A 27 22.52 3.06 14.60
N HIS A 28 22.05 3.58 15.75
CA HIS A 28 22.29 3.01 17.06
C HIS A 28 20.99 2.86 17.85
N PRO A 29 20.86 1.84 18.72
CA PRO A 29 19.67 1.67 19.52
C PRO A 29 19.36 2.91 20.37
N VAL A 30 18.08 3.23 20.49
CA VAL A 30 17.64 4.30 21.41
C VAL A 30 17.92 3.83 22.84
N PRO A 31 18.68 4.60 23.64
CA PRO A 31 19.03 4.19 25.00
C PRO A 31 17.79 4.14 25.89
N GLY A 32 17.76 3.17 26.80
CA GLY A 32 16.65 2.96 27.73
C GLY A 32 16.47 1.50 28.09
N THR A 33 15.50 1.21 28.95
CA THR A 33 15.03 -0.15 29.19
C THR A 33 14.38 -0.70 27.92
N ALA A 34 14.57 -1.99 27.65
CA ALA A 34 13.99 -2.62 26.47
C ALA A 34 12.45 -2.53 26.54
N GLN A 35 11.84 -1.93 25.52
CA GLN A 35 10.38 -1.77 25.43
C GLN A 35 9.95 -1.94 23.98
N ALA A 36 9.17 -2.99 23.71
CA ALA A 36 8.43 -3.13 22.46
C ALA A 36 7.19 -2.21 22.51
N ILE A 37 7.03 -1.33 21.53
CA ILE A 37 5.98 -0.31 21.53
C ILE A 37 5.10 -0.47 20.28
N GLY A 38 3.79 -0.53 20.49
CA GLY A 38 2.80 -0.67 19.42
C GLY A 38 2.69 -2.10 18.90
N ALA A 39 2.21 -2.23 17.65
CA ALA A 39 1.97 -3.51 17.01
C ALA A 39 3.16 -3.95 16.14
N PHE A 40 3.24 -5.25 15.83
CA PHE A 40 4.32 -5.82 15.00
C PHE A 40 4.54 -5.14 13.64
N SER A 41 3.48 -4.58 13.05
CA SER A 41 3.47 -3.89 11.75
C SER A 41 3.24 -2.38 11.83
N ASN A 42 3.21 -1.82 13.04
CA ASN A 42 3.10 -0.39 13.28
C ASN A 42 3.61 -0.08 14.69
N GLY A 43 4.93 -0.09 14.84
CA GLY A 43 5.56 0.00 16.15
C GLY A 43 7.01 0.42 16.09
N CYS A 44 7.65 0.47 17.24
CA CYS A 44 9.08 0.73 17.39
C CYS A 44 9.61 -0.04 18.62
N ILE A 45 10.91 0.09 18.87
CA ILE A 45 11.53 -0.47 20.07
C ILE A 45 12.53 0.54 20.66
N VAL A 46 12.46 0.73 21.98
CA VAL A 46 13.49 1.40 22.79
C VAL A 46 14.35 0.34 23.47
N GLY A 47 15.63 0.62 23.69
CA GLY A 47 16.54 -0.30 24.37
C GLY A 47 16.82 -1.58 23.59
N ALA A 48 16.71 -1.54 22.25
CA ALA A 48 16.98 -2.71 21.41
C ALA A 48 18.45 -3.15 21.55
N GLN A 49 18.67 -4.46 21.46
CA GLN A 49 20.01 -5.03 21.55
C GLN A 49 20.41 -5.65 20.20
N PRO A 50 21.67 -5.48 19.76
CA PRO A 50 22.18 -6.20 18.61
C PRO A 50 22.37 -7.68 18.96
N LEU A 51 21.92 -8.57 18.07
CA LEU A 51 22.27 -9.97 18.16
C LEU A 51 23.80 -10.12 18.00
N PRO A 52 24.50 -10.85 18.89
CA PRO A 52 25.94 -11.07 18.74
C PRO A 52 26.26 -11.70 17.38
N LEU A 53 27.15 -11.07 16.61
CA LEU A 53 27.49 -11.54 15.26
C LEU A 53 28.33 -12.82 15.29
N GLU A 54 29.09 -13.03 16.37
CA GLU A 54 29.86 -14.23 16.60
C GLU A 54 29.12 -15.19 17.53
N SER A 55 28.83 -16.38 17.00
CA SER A 55 28.17 -17.47 17.71
C SER A 55 28.55 -18.80 17.09
N VAL A 56 28.72 -19.83 17.92
CA VAL A 56 28.98 -21.20 17.47
C VAL A 56 27.74 -21.88 16.87
N ASN A 57 26.54 -21.40 17.22
CA ASN A 57 25.27 -22.06 16.90
C ASN A 57 24.51 -21.40 15.73
N TYR A 58 24.80 -20.14 15.42
CA TYR A 58 24.16 -19.42 14.32
C TYR A 58 25.14 -18.50 13.58
N GLN A 59 24.72 -18.01 12.42
CA GLN A 59 25.36 -16.92 11.69
C GLN A 59 24.31 -15.90 11.24
N VAL A 60 24.68 -14.62 11.26
CA VAL A 60 23.81 -13.51 10.86
C VAL A 60 24.10 -13.14 9.41
N MET A 61 23.05 -13.12 8.58
CA MET A 61 23.14 -12.74 7.18
C MET A 61 22.92 -11.23 7.01
N ARG A 62 23.43 -10.67 5.91
CA ARG A 62 23.15 -9.30 5.47
C ARG A 62 23.34 -8.26 6.57
N VAL A 63 24.43 -8.39 7.32
CA VAL A 63 24.78 -7.47 8.42
C VAL A 63 24.95 -6.02 7.93
N ASP A 64 25.24 -5.81 6.64
CA ASP A 64 25.28 -4.50 5.98
C ASP A 64 23.93 -3.77 6.03
N GLN A 65 22.82 -4.49 6.14
CA GLN A 65 21.49 -3.89 6.22
C GLN A 65 21.15 -3.33 7.59
N HIS A 66 21.95 -3.62 8.63
CA HIS A 66 21.72 -3.18 10.01
C HIS A 66 20.34 -3.59 10.56
N ARG A 67 19.91 -4.82 10.24
CA ARG A 67 18.61 -5.40 10.65
C ARG A 67 18.75 -6.55 11.64
N TYR A 68 19.74 -6.52 12.53
CA TYR A 68 20.01 -7.58 13.50
C TYR A 68 19.74 -7.14 14.95
N PHE A 69 18.82 -6.20 15.14
CA PHE A 69 18.46 -5.64 16.44
C PHE A 69 17.08 -6.15 16.87
N GLY A 70 16.84 -6.25 18.17
CA GLY A 70 15.53 -6.63 18.69
C GLY A 70 15.42 -6.56 20.20
N HIS A 71 14.29 -7.03 20.72
CA HIS A 71 14.06 -7.17 22.15
C HIS A 71 14.97 -8.26 22.73
N PRO A 72 15.44 -8.16 23.99
CA PRO A 72 16.23 -9.20 24.64
C PRO A 72 15.61 -10.61 24.55
N ASP A 73 14.28 -10.70 24.62
CA ASP A 73 13.57 -11.99 24.46
C ASP A 73 13.74 -12.60 23.06
N LEU A 74 13.83 -11.76 22.01
CA LEU A 74 14.10 -12.22 20.65
C LEU A 74 15.52 -12.79 20.54
N LEU A 75 16.50 -12.12 21.14
CA LEU A 75 17.89 -12.59 21.17
C LEU A 75 18.01 -13.89 21.98
N ALA A 76 17.32 -13.98 23.12
CA ALA A 76 17.26 -15.17 23.95
C ALA A 76 16.61 -16.34 23.19
N PHE A 77 15.50 -16.09 22.49
CA PHE A 77 14.85 -17.07 21.61
C PHE A 77 15.81 -17.59 20.54
N ILE A 78 16.48 -16.72 19.78
CA ILE A 78 17.42 -17.12 18.72
C ILE A 78 18.56 -17.97 19.30
N THR A 79 19.08 -17.58 20.47
CA THR A 79 20.15 -18.32 21.16
C THR A 79 19.70 -19.72 21.59
N ARG A 80 18.51 -19.83 22.19
CA ARG A 80 17.93 -21.14 22.59
C ARG A 80 17.64 -22.01 21.37
N LEU A 81 16.96 -21.46 20.36
CA LEU A 81 16.60 -22.18 19.14
C LEU A 81 17.86 -22.72 18.45
N SER A 82 18.86 -21.86 18.23
CA SER A 82 20.09 -22.25 17.54
C SER A 82 20.88 -23.31 18.28
N ALA A 83 20.95 -23.25 19.62
CA ALA A 83 21.58 -24.29 20.44
C ALA A 83 20.83 -25.63 20.31
N ASN A 84 19.50 -25.61 20.38
CA ASN A 84 18.67 -26.81 20.24
C ASN A 84 18.79 -27.42 18.83
N VAL A 85 18.78 -26.59 17.79
CA VAL A 85 18.98 -27.00 16.41
C VAL A 85 20.36 -27.63 16.23
N LYS A 86 21.42 -26.98 16.71
CA LYS A 86 22.79 -27.49 16.61
C LYS A 86 22.92 -28.84 17.29
N LYS A 87 22.31 -29.01 18.47
CA LYS A 87 22.28 -30.26 19.23
C LYS A 87 21.54 -31.38 18.50
N GLN A 88 20.40 -31.06 17.87
CA GLN A 88 19.54 -32.08 17.25
C GLN A 88 19.93 -32.44 15.82
N THR A 89 20.42 -31.48 15.03
CA THR A 89 20.66 -31.66 13.59
C THR A 89 22.13 -31.51 13.20
N GLY A 90 22.98 -30.99 14.09
CA GLY A 90 24.36 -30.59 13.78
C GLY A 90 24.47 -29.33 12.91
N GLY A 91 23.36 -28.82 12.40
CA GLY A 91 23.28 -27.66 11.52
C GLY A 91 23.42 -26.32 12.26
N ILE A 92 23.88 -25.31 11.54
CA ILE A 92 24.03 -23.93 12.02
C ILE A 92 22.81 -23.13 11.55
N VAL A 93 22.18 -22.38 12.46
CA VAL A 93 21.03 -21.53 12.09
C VAL A 93 21.50 -20.29 11.33
N LEU A 94 20.80 -19.95 10.25
CA LEU A 94 21.03 -18.72 9.49
C LEU A 94 19.94 -17.69 9.81
N VAL A 95 20.32 -16.61 10.49
CA VAL A 95 19.42 -15.53 10.92
C VAL A 95 19.39 -14.44 9.85
N GLY A 96 18.21 -14.11 9.36
CA GLY A 96 17.95 -13.04 8.40
C GLY A 96 17.56 -11.73 9.10
N ASP A 97 16.53 -11.07 8.57
CA ASP A 97 16.06 -9.80 9.11
C ASP A 97 15.42 -10.00 10.49
N MET A 98 15.90 -9.26 11.48
CA MET A 98 15.24 -8.95 12.75
C MET A 98 14.64 -7.55 12.64
N GLY A 99 14.93 -6.60 13.52
CA GLY A 99 14.55 -5.19 13.40
C GLY A 99 15.75 -4.25 13.16
N MET A 100 15.46 -3.00 12.82
CA MET A 100 16.44 -1.89 12.81
C MET A 100 16.75 -1.44 14.25
N PRO A 101 17.76 -0.58 14.49
CA PRO A 101 18.18 -0.21 15.85
C PRO A 101 17.06 0.36 16.74
N ALA A 102 16.07 1.03 16.16
CA ALA A 102 14.88 1.52 16.87
C ALA A 102 13.58 0.84 16.40
N GLY A 103 13.70 -0.29 15.68
CA GLY A 103 12.57 -0.93 15.03
C GLY A 103 12.02 -0.09 13.89
N GLY A 104 10.69 0.07 13.83
CA GLY A 104 10.03 0.88 12.81
C GLY A 104 9.97 0.23 11.43
N ARG A 105 9.25 0.89 10.52
CA ARG A 105 8.96 0.35 9.20
C ARG A 105 10.19 0.33 8.29
N PHE A 106 10.49 -0.84 7.72
CA PHE A 106 11.47 -0.97 6.64
C PHE A 106 11.03 -0.24 5.37
N SER A 107 11.98 0.32 4.61
CA SER A 107 11.71 0.85 3.25
C SER A 107 11.41 -0.24 2.22
N SER A 108 11.82 -1.48 2.48
CA SER A 108 11.55 -2.65 1.63
C SER A 108 11.68 -3.96 2.42
N GLY A 109 10.93 -4.99 2.01
CA GLY A 109 10.89 -6.30 2.66
C GLY A 109 9.55 -6.58 3.35
N HIS A 110 9.60 -7.13 4.56
CA HIS A 110 8.43 -7.44 5.37
C HIS A 110 7.72 -6.17 5.86
N ALA A 111 6.39 -6.25 5.99
CA ALA A 111 5.59 -5.15 6.53
C ALA A 111 5.69 -5.03 8.06
N SER A 112 6.09 -6.12 8.75
CA SER A 112 6.30 -6.18 10.20
C SER A 112 7.77 -5.94 10.58
N HIS A 113 8.31 -6.59 11.62
CA HIS A 113 9.66 -6.38 12.17
C HIS A 113 9.87 -5.03 12.88
N GLN A 114 8.78 -4.37 13.26
CA GLN A 114 8.88 -2.99 13.73
C GLN A 114 9.06 -2.89 15.25
N SER A 115 8.60 -3.87 16.03
CA SER A 115 8.64 -3.84 17.51
C SER A 115 9.77 -4.67 18.13
N GLY A 116 10.68 -5.22 17.30
CA GLY A 116 11.82 -6.02 17.79
C GLY A 116 11.44 -7.44 18.25
N LEU A 117 10.30 -7.98 17.81
CA LEU A 117 9.77 -9.29 18.21
C LEU A 117 9.58 -10.27 17.03
N ASP A 118 10.06 -9.90 15.84
CA ASP A 118 10.02 -10.74 14.64
C ASP A 118 11.45 -11.06 14.18
N ALA A 119 11.66 -12.28 13.69
CA ALA A 119 12.90 -12.67 13.02
C ALA A 119 12.65 -13.61 11.85
N ASP A 120 13.31 -13.35 10.72
CA ASP A 120 13.40 -14.29 9.62
C ASP A 120 14.52 -15.29 9.89
N ILE A 121 14.20 -16.57 9.76
CA ILE A 121 15.17 -17.66 9.87
C ILE A 121 15.15 -18.45 8.57
N TRP A 122 16.31 -18.55 7.91
CA TRP A 122 16.39 -19.31 6.67
C TRP A 122 16.21 -20.80 6.91
N LEU A 123 15.52 -21.47 5.98
CA LEU A 123 15.24 -22.91 6.05
C LEU A 123 16.41 -23.74 5.53
N GLN A 124 17.63 -23.22 5.69
CA GLN A 124 18.89 -23.88 5.38
C GLN A 124 19.73 -23.93 6.65
N MET A 125 20.33 -25.09 6.91
CA MET A 125 21.17 -25.29 8.09
C MET A 125 22.50 -25.93 7.68
N PRO A 126 23.48 -25.13 7.25
CA PRO A 126 24.75 -25.67 6.80
C PRO A 126 25.49 -26.34 7.98
N LEU A 127 26.17 -27.46 7.69
CA LEU A 127 27.02 -28.15 8.67
C LEU A 127 28.36 -27.43 8.88
N GLN A 128 28.81 -26.71 7.85
CA GLN A 128 30.00 -25.86 7.88
C GLN A 128 29.60 -24.39 7.86
N ARG A 129 30.38 -23.54 8.54
CA ARG A 129 30.11 -22.11 8.58
C ARG A 129 30.24 -21.50 7.19
N TRP A 130 29.29 -20.65 6.82
CA TRP A 130 29.37 -19.83 5.62
C TRP A 130 30.44 -18.75 5.77
N THR A 131 31.07 -18.38 4.65
CA THR A 131 32.01 -17.27 4.58
C THR A 131 31.28 -15.93 4.73
N ALA A 132 32.01 -14.87 5.09
CA ALA A 132 31.44 -13.53 5.18
C ALA A 132 30.76 -13.07 3.87
N GLN A 133 31.32 -13.44 2.71
CA GLN A 133 30.73 -13.10 1.42
C GLN A 133 29.43 -13.87 1.14
N GLN A 134 29.33 -15.13 1.56
CA GLN A 134 28.09 -15.91 1.48
C GLN A 134 27.02 -15.32 2.39
N LEU A 135 27.37 -14.87 3.60
CA LEU A 135 26.43 -14.21 4.51
C LEU A 135 25.97 -12.85 4.00
N LEU A 136 26.84 -12.10 3.33
CA LEU A 136 26.52 -10.79 2.75
C LEU A 136 25.62 -10.92 1.51
N LYS A 137 25.87 -11.93 0.67
CA LYS A 137 25.12 -12.19 -0.57
C LYS A 137 24.53 -13.62 -0.57
N PRO A 138 23.62 -13.92 0.37
CA PRO A 138 23.13 -15.28 0.54
C PRO A 138 22.24 -15.68 -0.63
N GLN A 139 22.35 -16.94 -1.06
CA GLN A 139 21.58 -17.49 -2.18
C GLN A 139 20.40 -18.30 -1.65
N PRO A 140 19.15 -17.82 -1.79
CA PRO A 140 18.00 -18.50 -1.21
C PRO A 140 17.70 -19.81 -1.94
N ILE A 141 17.51 -20.89 -1.18
CA ILE A 141 16.97 -22.14 -1.73
C ILE A 141 15.46 -22.12 -1.63
N ASP A 142 14.80 -22.10 -2.79
CA ASP A 142 13.34 -22.21 -2.89
C ASP A 142 12.90 -23.66 -2.60
N LEU A 143 12.34 -23.89 -1.41
CA LEU A 143 11.88 -25.21 -0.98
C LEU A 143 10.52 -25.59 -1.59
N VAL A 144 9.87 -24.70 -2.33
CA VAL A 144 8.53 -24.94 -2.88
C VAL A 144 8.65 -25.25 -4.37
N ALA A 145 7.93 -26.26 -4.85
CA ALA A 145 7.94 -26.62 -6.26
C ALA A 145 7.38 -25.48 -7.15
N ALA A 146 7.69 -25.49 -8.44
CA ALA A 146 7.26 -24.46 -9.38
C ALA A 146 5.73 -24.28 -9.42
N ASN A 147 4.97 -25.34 -9.16
CA ASN A 147 3.50 -25.30 -9.10
C ASN A 147 2.93 -24.62 -7.83
N GLY A 148 3.75 -24.35 -6.82
CA GLY A 148 3.33 -23.73 -5.55
C GLY A 148 2.48 -24.61 -4.63
N ARG A 149 2.24 -25.88 -4.97
CA ARG A 149 1.28 -26.78 -4.28
C ARG A 149 1.92 -27.80 -3.34
N GLN A 150 3.23 -27.95 -3.44
CA GLN A 150 4.02 -28.92 -2.67
C GLN A 150 5.46 -28.42 -2.53
N VAL A 151 6.20 -28.98 -1.59
CA VAL A 151 7.64 -28.75 -1.49
C VAL A 151 8.38 -29.42 -2.65
N ASN A 152 9.58 -28.95 -2.96
CA ASN A 152 10.47 -29.62 -3.88
C ASN A 152 11.11 -30.82 -3.16
N PRO A 153 10.79 -32.07 -3.52
CA PRO A 153 11.26 -33.26 -2.80
C PRO A 153 12.78 -33.46 -2.88
N ARG A 154 13.47 -32.84 -3.85
CA ARG A 154 14.93 -32.90 -3.95
C ARG A 154 15.64 -31.95 -2.98
N LEU A 155 14.92 -30.94 -2.47
CA LEU A 155 15.47 -29.89 -1.61
C LEU A 155 14.95 -29.98 -0.18
N TRP A 156 13.76 -30.55 0.02
CA TRP A 156 13.19 -30.76 1.34
C TRP A 156 14.00 -31.79 2.12
N GLN A 157 14.35 -31.48 3.37
CA GLN A 157 15.10 -32.36 4.25
C GLN A 157 14.41 -32.43 5.63
N PRO A 158 14.46 -33.57 6.33
CA PRO A 158 13.83 -33.74 7.65
C PRO A 158 14.29 -32.71 8.69
N GLN A 159 15.52 -32.19 8.54
CA GLN A 159 16.07 -31.17 9.41
C GLN A 159 15.24 -29.87 9.33
N VAL A 160 14.67 -29.52 8.17
CA VAL A 160 13.80 -28.34 8.01
C VAL A 160 12.56 -28.47 8.91
N THR A 161 11.95 -29.64 8.96
CA THR A 161 10.85 -29.95 9.88
C THR A 161 11.28 -29.82 11.33
N ALA A 162 12.46 -30.34 11.69
CA ALA A 162 13.00 -30.21 13.03
C ALA A 162 13.22 -28.75 13.45
N LEU A 163 13.77 -27.91 12.55
CA LEU A 163 13.97 -26.48 12.78
C LEU A 163 12.65 -25.76 13.09
N ILE A 164 11.64 -25.94 12.23
CA ILE A 164 10.34 -25.27 12.37
C ILE A 164 9.62 -25.76 13.63
N LYS A 165 9.69 -27.08 13.90
CA LYS A 165 9.08 -27.68 15.09
C LYS A 165 9.72 -27.16 16.38
N LEU A 166 11.04 -27.14 16.47
CA LEU A 166 11.76 -26.60 17.62
C LEU A 166 11.41 -25.14 17.89
N ALA A 167 11.31 -24.33 16.83
CA ALA A 167 10.89 -22.94 16.96
C ALA A 167 9.43 -22.84 17.46
N ALA A 168 8.51 -23.63 16.91
CA ALA A 168 7.10 -23.59 17.30
C ALA A 168 6.87 -24.07 18.74
N GLN A 169 7.71 -24.99 19.23
CA GLN A 169 7.62 -25.50 20.61
C GLN A 169 8.14 -24.50 21.67
N ASP A 170 8.89 -23.46 21.28
CA ASP A 170 9.29 -22.42 22.22
C ASP A 170 8.05 -21.66 22.73
N GLN A 171 8.02 -21.40 24.04
CA GLN A 171 6.86 -20.81 24.72
C GLN A 171 6.63 -19.35 24.34
N GLU A 172 7.69 -18.64 23.95
CA GLU A 172 7.61 -17.23 23.54
C GLU A 172 7.04 -17.06 22.14
N VAL A 173 7.11 -18.10 21.29
CA VAL A 173 6.65 -18.04 19.91
C VAL A 173 5.13 -18.13 19.84
N THR A 174 4.50 -17.16 19.19
CA THR A 174 3.05 -17.17 18.95
C THR A 174 2.70 -17.62 17.53
N ARG A 175 3.54 -17.26 16.55
CA ARG A 175 3.32 -17.57 15.13
C ARG A 175 4.63 -17.83 14.39
N ILE A 176 4.56 -18.74 13.42
CA ILE A 176 5.61 -18.93 12.42
C ILE A 176 4.96 -18.90 11.05
N PHE A 177 5.26 -17.88 10.22
CA PHE A 177 4.74 -17.83 8.86
C PHE A 177 5.66 -18.58 7.90
N VAL A 178 5.07 -19.48 7.12
CA VAL A 178 5.72 -20.26 6.07
C VAL A 178 4.83 -20.34 4.85
N ASN A 179 5.39 -20.73 3.70
CA ASN A 179 4.58 -21.01 2.52
C ASN A 179 3.52 -22.10 2.80
N PRO A 180 2.31 -22.04 2.21
CA PRO A 180 1.30 -23.09 2.38
C PRO A 180 1.82 -24.49 2.04
N ALA A 181 2.65 -24.63 1.01
CA ALA A 181 3.24 -25.92 0.63
C ALA A 181 4.14 -26.51 1.72
N ILE A 182 4.87 -25.65 2.44
CA ILE A 182 5.70 -26.04 3.59
C ILE A 182 4.80 -26.48 4.74
N LYS A 183 3.78 -25.70 5.11
CA LYS A 183 2.82 -26.11 6.16
C LYS A 183 2.17 -27.46 5.83
N LYS A 184 1.79 -27.68 4.56
CA LYS A 184 1.24 -28.96 4.10
C LYS A 184 2.20 -30.12 4.30
N GLN A 185 3.49 -29.95 3.98
CA GLN A 185 4.49 -30.98 4.24
C GLN A 185 4.67 -31.27 5.73
N LEU A 186 4.72 -30.21 6.57
CA LEU A 186 4.80 -30.36 8.03
C LEU A 186 3.58 -31.12 8.59
N CYS A 187 2.38 -30.83 8.08
CA CYS A 187 1.16 -31.54 8.46
C CYS A 187 1.25 -33.04 8.12
N GLN A 188 1.90 -33.42 7.02
CA GLN A 188 2.08 -34.82 6.62
C GLN A 188 3.11 -35.54 7.51
N GLU A 189 4.15 -34.83 7.96
CA GLU A 189 5.27 -35.42 8.71
C GLU A 189 5.10 -35.41 10.24
N ALA A 190 4.24 -34.56 10.80
CA ALA A 190 4.21 -34.33 12.24
C ALA A 190 3.82 -35.55 13.11
N GLY A 191 3.23 -36.60 12.53
CA GLY A 191 2.79 -37.78 13.28
C GLY A 191 1.73 -37.42 14.33
N GLN A 192 1.87 -37.94 15.56
CA GLN A 192 0.94 -37.71 16.67
C GLN A 192 1.20 -36.42 17.45
N ASP A 193 2.45 -35.94 17.52
CA ASP A 193 2.80 -34.68 18.18
C ASP A 193 2.58 -33.51 17.22
N ARG A 194 1.39 -32.90 17.30
CA ARG A 194 0.87 -31.95 16.31
C ARG A 194 0.52 -30.56 16.85
N ASP A 195 0.45 -30.35 18.16
CA ASP A 195 -0.07 -29.10 18.74
C ASP A 195 0.73 -27.86 18.30
N TRP A 196 2.03 -28.04 18.08
CA TRP A 196 2.93 -27.00 17.58
C TRP A 196 2.54 -26.46 16.18
N LEU A 197 1.84 -27.26 15.35
CA LEU A 197 1.38 -26.85 14.02
C LEU A 197 0.35 -25.71 14.08
N ARG A 198 -0.35 -25.54 15.21
CA ARG A 198 -1.29 -24.43 15.44
C ARG A 198 -0.61 -23.07 15.24
N LYS A 199 0.65 -22.95 15.69
CA LYS A 199 1.46 -21.74 15.56
C LYS A 199 2.00 -21.54 14.14
N VAL A 200 2.10 -22.60 13.33
CA VAL A 200 2.58 -22.50 11.94
C VAL A 200 1.45 -21.97 11.06
N ARG A 201 1.65 -20.80 10.44
CA ARG A 201 0.63 -20.08 9.69
C ARG A 201 1.01 -20.02 8.20
N PRO A 202 0.10 -20.42 7.30
CA PRO A 202 0.35 -20.29 5.86
C PRO A 202 0.38 -18.80 5.46
N TRP A 203 1.35 -18.41 4.65
CA TRP A 203 1.45 -17.06 4.10
C TRP A 203 2.14 -17.04 2.73
N PHE A 204 1.84 -16.04 1.91
CA PHE A 204 2.48 -15.86 0.60
C PHE A 204 4.00 -15.68 0.71
N ALA A 205 4.73 -16.02 -0.35
CA ALA A 205 6.19 -16.10 -0.32
C ALA A 205 6.69 -17.12 0.73
N HIS A 206 7.62 -16.73 1.62
CA HIS A 206 8.19 -17.58 2.68
C HIS A 206 8.63 -18.97 2.17
N ARG A 207 9.27 -18.97 0.99
CA ARG A 207 9.67 -20.20 0.27
C ARG A 207 11.05 -20.70 0.66
N ALA A 208 11.89 -19.82 1.22
CA ALA A 208 13.28 -20.11 1.61
C ALA A 208 13.56 -19.79 3.10
N HIS A 209 12.59 -19.18 3.79
CA HIS A 209 12.71 -18.75 5.17
C HIS A 209 11.37 -18.93 5.89
N MET A 210 11.43 -19.04 7.22
CA MET A 210 10.29 -18.88 8.10
C MET A 210 10.36 -17.54 8.81
N HIS A 211 9.22 -16.88 8.96
CA HIS A 211 9.09 -15.67 9.77
C HIS A 211 8.60 -16.08 11.15
N VAL A 212 9.41 -15.90 12.19
CA VAL A 212 9.01 -16.18 13.58
C VAL A 212 8.55 -14.91 14.26
N ARG A 213 7.45 -14.99 15.01
CA ARG A 213 6.90 -13.92 15.84
C ARG A 213 6.76 -14.36 17.28
N LEU A 214 7.28 -13.54 18.19
CA LEU A 214 7.11 -13.72 19.63
C LEU A 214 5.84 -13.03 20.15
N ARG A 215 5.42 -13.39 21.37
CA ARG A 215 4.45 -12.63 22.16
C ARG A 215 5.02 -11.30 22.64
N CYS A 216 4.17 -10.40 23.09
CA CYS A 216 4.63 -9.21 23.79
C CYS A 216 5.35 -9.56 25.12
N PRO A 217 6.52 -8.96 25.40
CA PRO A 217 7.17 -9.07 26.69
C PRO A 217 6.26 -8.54 27.81
N THR A 218 6.25 -9.22 28.96
CA THR A 218 5.36 -8.87 30.08
C THR A 218 5.65 -7.49 30.68
N ASP A 219 6.87 -7.00 30.53
CA ASP A 219 7.34 -5.70 30.99
C ASP A 219 7.22 -4.60 29.92
N SER A 220 6.82 -4.93 28.68
CA SER A 220 6.59 -3.95 27.61
C SER A 220 5.15 -3.43 27.64
N LEU A 221 4.92 -2.31 28.33
CA LEU A 221 3.59 -1.81 28.68
C LEU A 221 2.73 -1.38 27.48
N GLU A 222 3.38 -0.91 26.40
CA GLU A 222 2.73 -0.39 25.20
C GLU A 222 2.75 -1.40 24.04
N CYS A 223 3.19 -2.63 24.28
CA CYS A 223 3.21 -3.67 23.26
C CYS A 223 1.79 -4.20 22.99
N GLN A 224 1.43 -4.33 21.72
CA GLN A 224 0.11 -4.81 21.29
C GLN A 224 0.21 -6.22 20.73
N ASP A 225 -0.28 -7.19 21.50
CA ASP A 225 -0.38 -8.58 21.07
C ASP A 225 -1.44 -8.78 19.98
N GLN A 226 -1.31 -9.89 19.25
CA GLN A 226 -2.35 -10.36 18.32
C GLN A 226 -3.23 -11.41 18.99
N ASP A 227 -4.47 -11.54 18.51
CA ASP A 227 -5.36 -12.64 18.89
C ASP A 227 -4.67 -14.00 18.77
N THR A 228 -5.11 -15.00 19.52
CA THR A 228 -4.56 -16.35 19.38
C THR A 228 -4.87 -16.94 17.99
N PRO A 229 -3.99 -17.76 17.40
CA PRO A 229 -4.32 -18.50 16.17
C PRO A 229 -5.60 -19.34 16.34
N PRO A 230 -6.34 -19.61 15.24
CA PRO A 230 -7.49 -20.51 15.26
C PRO A 230 -7.18 -21.83 15.98
N ALA A 231 -8.19 -22.44 16.59
CA ALA A 231 -8.04 -23.72 17.27
C ALA A 231 -7.69 -24.85 16.28
N GLY A 232 -7.02 -25.89 16.79
CA GLY A 232 -6.54 -27.03 16.00
C GLY A 232 -5.18 -26.79 15.32
N ASP A 233 -4.71 -27.80 14.58
CA ASP A 233 -3.42 -27.75 13.87
C ASP A 233 -3.46 -26.89 12.59
N GLY A 234 -4.66 -26.55 12.12
CA GLY A 234 -4.90 -25.78 10.91
C GLY A 234 -4.43 -26.51 9.64
N CYS A 235 -4.43 -27.85 9.63
CA CYS A 235 -4.08 -28.68 8.47
C CYS A 235 -5.28 -29.04 7.57
N GLY A 236 -6.50 -28.70 8.00
CA GLY A 236 -7.76 -29.01 7.30
C GLY A 236 -8.18 -27.97 6.25
N ALA A 237 -9.42 -27.50 6.38
CA ALA A 237 -10.06 -26.59 5.42
C ALA A 237 -9.28 -25.28 5.23
N GLU A 238 -8.79 -24.70 6.35
CA GLU A 238 -7.98 -23.47 6.31
C GLU A 238 -6.75 -23.62 5.42
N LEU A 239 -5.99 -24.71 5.53
CA LEU A 239 -4.81 -24.92 4.70
C LEU A 239 -5.18 -25.25 3.26
N SER A 240 -6.22 -26.05 3.07
CA SER A 240 -6.71 -26.44 1.74
C SER A 240 -7.13 -25.23 0.90
N SER A 241 -7.72 -24.21 1.52
CA SER A 241 -8.14 -22.97 0.81
C SER A 241 -6.97 -22.14 0.26
N TRP A 242 -5.72 -22.39 0.68
CA TRP A 242 -4.55 -21.76 0.07
C TRP A 242 -4.14 -22.39 -1.27
N PHE A 243 -4.66 -23.58 -1.61
CA PHE A 243 -4.36 -24.29 -2.85
C PHE A 243 -5.55 -24.35 -3.82
N THR A 244 -6.73 -23.95 -3.38
CA THR A 244 -7.84 -23.72 -4.31
C THR A 244 -7.45 -22.55 -5.22
N PRO A 245 -7.52 -22.71 -6.55
CA PRO A 245 -7.45 -21.56 -7.44
C PRO A 245 -8.49 -20.58 -6.94
N ARG A 246 -8.09 -19.39 -6.53
CA ARG A 246 -9.06 -18.31 -6.43
C ARG A 246 -9.68 -18.24 -7.82
N HIS A 247 -11.02 -18.29 -7.91
CA HIS A 247 -11.69 -17.87 -9.15
C HIS A 247 -10.99 -16.62 -9.65
N PRO A 248 -10.75 -16.47 -10.96
CA PRO A 248 -9.91 -15.40 -11.48
C PRO A 248 -10.55 -14.05 -11.16
N THR A 249 -10.28 -13.51 -9.97
CA THR A 249 -9.95 -12.11 -9.84
C THR A 249 -8.80 -11.91 -10.83
N PRO A 250 -8.97 -11.04 -11.84
CA PRO A 250 -7.94 -10.83 -12.86
C PRO A 250 -6.61 -10.69 -12.14
N GLU A 251 -5.64 -11.54 -12.53
CA GLU A 251 -4.32 -11.63 -11.91
C GLU A 251 -3.82 -10.24 -11.54
N ALA A 252 -3.61 -10.00 -10.24
CA ALA A 252 -2.88 -8.81 -9.82
C ALA A 252 -1.53 -8.86 -10.54
N PRO A 253 -1.23 -7.91 -11.43
CA PRO A 253 0.02 -7.95 -12.16
C PRO A 253 1.17 -7.94 -11.17
N VAL A 254 2.21 -8.68 -11.53
CA VAL A 254 3.62 -8.47 -11.14
C VAL A 254 3.87 -7.00 -10.86
N LYS A 255 4.75 -6.69 -9.87
CA LYS A 255 5.34 -5.39 -9.45
C LYS A 255 5.70 -4.43 -10.59
N THR A 256 4.73 -4.08 -11.41
CA THR A 256 4.82 -3.27 -12.60
C THR A 256 3.87 -2.12 -12.36
N PRO A 257 4.31 -0.87 -12.56
CA PRO A 257 3.40 0.26 -12.50
C PRO A 257 2.23 0.00 -13.45
N PRO A 258 1.01 0.47 -13.12
CA PRO A 258 -0.12 0.32 -14.02
C PRO A 258 0.28 0.84 -15.39
N PRO A 259 0.01 0.07 -16.46
CA PRO A 259 0.59 0.32 -17.77
C PRO A 259 0.22 1.73 -18.23
N LEU A 260 1.16 2.43 -18.89
CA LEU A 260 0.96 3.78 -19.45
C LEU A 260 -0.42 3.98 -20.13
N PRO A 261 -0.96 3.01 -20.90
CA PRO A 261 -2.33 3.06 -21.43
C PRO A 261 -3.43 3.29 -20.37
N ALA A 262 -3.38 2.62 -19.22
CA ALA A 262 -4.39 2.72 -18.17
C ALA A 262 -4.36 4.10 -17.48
N SER A 263 -3.16 4.59 -17.15
CA SER A 263 -2.99 5.94 -16.59
C SER A 263 -3.36 7.06 -17.59
N SER A 264 -3.16 6.82 -18.89
CA SER A 264 -3.59 7.72 -19.96
C SER A 264 -5.12 7.75 -20.11
N LEU A 265 -5.78 6.59 -20.05
CA LEU A 265 -7.25 6.54 -20.04
C LEU A 265 -7.82 7.21 -18.78
N ALA A 266 -7.21 6.97 -17.61
CA ALA A 266 -7.60 7.62 -16.37
C ALA A 266 -7.47 9.14 -16.47
N GLY A 267 -6.38 9.67 -17.04
CA GLY A 267 -6.22 11.12 -17.24
C GLY A 267 -7.14 11.72 -18.29
N PHE A 268 -7.46 10.97 -19.34
CA PHE A 268 -8.47 11.35 -20.32
C PHE A 268 -9.84 11.53 -19.65
N ILE A 269 -10.29 10.51 -18.92
CA ILE A 269 -11.56 10.53 -18.18
C ILE A 269 -11.54 11.63 -17.12
N ASP A 270 -10.44 11.76 -16.38
CA ASP A 270 -10.32 12.76 -15.32
C ASP A 270 -10.50 14.18 -15.84
N SER A 271 -9.85 14.52 -16.96
CA SER A 271 -9.94 15.86 -17.53
C SER A 271 -11.36 16.24 -18.02
N ILE A 272 -12.21 15.24 -18.30
CA ILE A 272 -13.59 15.43 -18.78
C ILE A 272 -14.58 15.41 -17.60
N ALA A 273 -14.51 14.39 -16.77
CA ALA A 273 -15.54 14.04 -15.78
C ALA A 273 -15.03 14.05 -14.33
N GLY A 274 -13.73 14.24 -14.06
CA GLY A 274 -13.18 14.35 -12.70
C GLY A 274 -13.07 13.03 -11.92
N GLY A 275 -13.15 11.89 -12.59
CA GLY A 275 -13.20 10.56 -11.99
C GLY A 275 -11.93 9.72 -12.12
N GLY A 276 -10.77 10.28 -12.51
CA GLY A 276 -9.56 9.48 -12.74
C GLY A 276 -9.07 8.75 -11.49
N GLY A 277 -9.18 9.42 -10.33
CA GLY A 277 -8.86 8.86 -9.01
C GLY A 277 -9.68 7.61 -8.65
N LEU A 278 -10.92 7.53 -9.13
CA LEU A 278 -11.83 6.42 -8.87
C LEU A 278 -11.41 5.16 -9.65
N LEU A 279 -10.70 5.33 -10.75
CA LEU A 279 -10.12 4.23 -11.53
C LEU A 279 -8.75 3.83 -10.98
N SER A 280 -7.89 4.81 -10.69
CA SER A 280 -6.51 4.56 -10.31
C SER A 280 -6.34 4.03 -8.90
N ILE A 281 -7.14 4.47 -7.92
CA ILE A 281 -6.99 4.01 -6.52
C ILE A 281 -7.29 2.52 -6.38
N PRO A 282 -8.40 1.97 -6.90
CA PRO A 282 -8.61 0.51 -6.88
C PRO A 282 -7.51 -0.27 -7.59
N ILE A 283 -6.97 0.26 -8.70
CA ILE A 283 -5.85 -0.36 -9.41
C ILE A 283 -4.59 -0.38 -8.52
N LEU A 284 -4.27 0.73 -7.85
CA LEU A 284 -3.13 0.82 -6.94
C LEU A 284 -3.28 -0.09 -5.71
N LEU A 285 -4.48 -0.15 -5.12
CA LEU A 285 -4.80 -1.06 -4.03
C LEU A 285 -4.69 -2.53 -4.48
N SER A 286 -5.19 -2.85 -5.67
CA SER A 286 -5.08 -4.20 -6.26
C SER A 286 -3.63 -4.58 -6.58
N ALA A 287 -2.78 -3.59 -6.86
CA ALA A 287 -1.34 -3.74 -7.05
C ALA A 287 -0.58 -3.90 -5.70
N GLY A 288 -1.29 -3.95 -4.57
CA GLY A 288 -0.73 -4.23 -3.26
C GLY A 288 -0.19 -3.01 -2.52
N LEU A 289 -0.44 -1.78 -3.00
CA LEU A 289 -0.11 -0.57 -2.24
C LEU A 289 -1.03 -0.45 -1.02
N SER A 290 -0.49 0.03 0.10
CA SER A 290 -1.33 0.36 1.26
C SER A 290 -2.32 1.49 0.91
N PRO A 291 -3.44 1.62 1.65
CA PRO A 291 -4.38 2.73 1.48
C PRO A 291 -3.71 4.12 1.40
N ALA A 292 -2.84 4.43 2.35
CA ALA A 292 -2.10 5.68 2.38
C ALA A 292 -1.16 5.84 1.16
N GLN A 293 -0.48 4.77 0.74
CA GLN A 293 0.38 4.79 -0.44
C GLN A 293 -0.41 4.94 -1.75
N ALA A 294 -1.58 4.32 -1.85
CA ALA A 294 -2.45 4.42 -3.01
C ALA A 294 -3.00 5.85 -3.15
N LEU A 295 -3.45 6.46 -2.05
CA LEU A 295 -3.89 7.86 -2.02
C LEU A 295 -2.76 8.81 -2.39
N ALA A 296 -1.59 8.68 -1.74
CA ALA A 296 -0.42 9.52 -1.99
C ALA A 296 0.09 9.42 -3.45
N THR A 297 0.21 8.20 -3.97
CA THR A 297 0.65 7.94 -5.35
C THR A 297 -0.39 8.43 -6.36
N ASN A 298 -1.67 8.34 -6.01
CA ASN A 298 -2.74 8.92 -6.82
C ASN A 298 -2.66 10.46 -6.87
N LYS A 299 -2.31 11.13 -5.77
CA LYS A 299 -2.08 12.58 -5.77
C LYS A 299 -0.94 12.98 -6.70
N LEU A 300 0.16 12.23 -6.69
CA LEU A 300 1.30 12.51 -7.57
C LEU A 300 0.91 12.48 -9.05
N GLN A 301 0.22 11.43 -9.51
CA GLN A 301 -0.20 11.38 -10.91
C GLN A 301 -1.25 12.46 -11.24
N ALA A 302 -2.16 12.74 -10.30
CA ALA A 302 -3.27 13.67 -10.50
C ALA A 302 -2.77 15.11 -10.66
N VAL A 303 -1.68 15.47 -9.97
CA VAL A 303 -0.97 16.74 -10.20
C VAL A 303 -0.57 16.89 -11.66
N GLY A 304 0.01 15.86 -12.31
CA GLY A 304 0.38 15.95 -13.73
C GLY A 304 -0.82 16.10 -14.66
N GLY A 305 -1.85 15.28 -14.49
CA GLY A 305 -3.06 15.33 -15.32
C GLY A 305 -3.81 16.66 -15.20
N SER A 306 -4.13 17.06 -13.96
CA SER A 306 -4.83 18.31 -13.67
C SER A 306 -4.02 19.55 -14.04
N PHE A 307 -2.70 19.53 -13.89
CA PHE A 307 -1.81 20.59 -14.39
C PHE A 307 -1.87 20.70 -15.92
N SER A 308 -1.76 19.58 -16.63
CA SER A 308 -1.80 19.55 -18.11
C SER A 308 -3.13 20.08 -18.65
N ALA A 309 -4.25 19.70 -18.03
CA ALA A 309 -5.59 20.19 -18.38
C ALA A 309 -5.77 21.68 -18.05
N SER A 310 -5.39 22.10 -16.84
CA SER A 310 -5.48 23.50 -16.39
C SER A 310 -4.66 24.43 -17.29
N LEU A 311 -3.42 24.03 -17.61
CA LEU A 311 -2.55 24.78 -18.52
C LEU A 311 -3.17 24.91 -19.91
N TYR A 312 -3.83 23.85 -20.40
CA TYR A 312 -4.54 23.89 -21.68
C TYR A 312 -5.70 24.88 -21.64
N PHE A 313 -6.59 24.82 -20.64
CA PHE A 313 -7.74 25.72 -20.53
C PHE A 313 -7.34 27.19 -20.33
N VAL A 314 -6.30 27.46 -19.54
CA VAL A 314 -5.76 28.82 -19.36
C VAL A 314 -5.17 29.34 -20.66
N ARG A 315 -4.41 28.52 -21.42
CA ARG A 315 -3.84 28.93 -22.72
C ARG A 315 -4.92 29.20 -23.77
N GLN A 316 -6.02 28.46 -23.75
CA GLN A 316 -7.16 28.69 -24.63
C GLN A 316 -8.07 29.84 -24.16
N ARG A 317 -7.66 30.59 -23.11
CA ARG A 317 -8.42 31.69 -22.50
C ARG A 317 -9.82 31.29 -22.00
N ALA A 318 -10.05 30.00 -21.81
CA ALA A 318 -11.28 29.46 -21.24
C ALA A 318 -11.35 29.69 -19.71
N VAL A 319 -10.20 29.92 -19.07
CA VAL A 319 -10.10 30.26 -17.64
C VAL A 319 -9.13 31.42 -17.44
N ARG A 320 -9.54 32.40 -16.64
CA ARG A 320 -8.70 33.51 -16.18
C ARG A 320 -8.35 33.33 -14.70
N LEU A 321 -7.08 33.08 -14.40
CA LEU A 321 -6.61 32.83 -13.03
C LEU A 321 -6.84 34.02 -12.09
N SER A 322 -6.86 35.24 -12.63
CA SER A 322 -7.15 36.45 -11.87
C SER A 322 -8.53 36.44 -11.20
N GLU A 323 -9.49 35.71 -11.77
CA GLU A 323 -10.88 35.64 -11.30
C GLU A 323 -11.08 34.55 -10.23
N GLN A 324 -10.07 33.73 -9.94
CA GLN A 324 -10.16 32.58 -9.02
C GLN A 324 -9.14 32.57 -7.88
N LYS A 325 -8.44 33.68 -7.64
CA LYS A 325 -7.37 33.74 -6.63
C LYS A 325 -7.82 33.28 -5.24
N LEU A 326 -8.98 33.73 -4.79
CA LEU A 326 -9.51 33.42 -3.46
C LEU A 326 -9.97 31.94 -3.35
N PRO A 327 -10.76 31.38 -4.29
CA PRO A 327 -11.02 29.94 -4.35
C PRO A 327 -9.74 29.09 -4.37
N ILE A 328 -8.73 29.46 -5.17
CA ILE A 328 -7.44 28.74 -5.23
C ILE A 328 -6.77 28.72 -3.86
N ALA A 329 -6.68 29.87 -3.17
CA ALA A 329 -6.05 29.96 -1.87
C ALA A 329 -6.76 29.08 -0.82
N LEU A 330 -8.10 29.15 -0.75
CA LEU A 330 -8.87 28.33 0.19
C LEU A 330 -8.85 26.84 -0.18
N THR A 331 -8.81 26.49 -1.46
CA THR A 331 -8.62 25.10 -1.90
C THR A 331 -7.29 24.53 -1.47
N PHE A 332 -6.21 25.32 -1.57
CA PHE A 332 -4.90 24.90 -1.10
C PHE A 332 -4.92 24.62 0.40
N LEU A 333 -5.44 25.56 1.21
CA LEU A 333 -5.53 25.42 2.67
C LEU A 333 -6.44 24.26 3.10
N GLY A 334 -7.61 24.13 2.47
CA GLY A 334 -8.52 23.03 2.71
C GLY A 334 -7.82 21.70 2.43
N SER A 335 -7.18 21.58 1.27
CA SER A 335 -6.53 20.34 0.87
C SER A 335 -5.30 19.97 1.69
N THR A 336 -4.49 20.94 2.13
CA THR A 336 -3.37 20.66 3.03
C THR A 336 -3.88 20.19 4.38
N PHE A 337 -4.94 20.82 4.92
CA PHE A 337 -5.57 20.39 6.16
C PHE A 337 -6.18 18.99 6.05
N GLY A 338 -6.88 18.68 4.95
CA GLY A 338 -7.43 17.34 4.70
C GLY A 338 -6.33 16.28 4.59
N ALA A 339 -5.25 16.58 3.88
CA ALA A 339 -4.11 15.68 3.73
C ALA A 339 -3.30 15.52 5.04
N TRP A 340 -3.26 16.53 5.89
CA TRP A 340 -2.70 16.39 7.24
C TRP A 340 -3.58 15.47 8.10
N LEU A 341 -4.89 15.68 8.11
CA LEU A 341 -5.82 14.92 8.96
C LEU A 341 -5.86 13.43 8.59
N ILE A 342 -5.93 13.09 7.29
CA ILE A 342 -5.97 11.69 6.84
C ILE A 342 -4.71 10.91 7.26
N GLN A 343 -3.56 11.59 7.36
CA GLN A 343 -2.30 10.96 7.79
C GLN A 343 -2.24 10.69 9.30
N GLN A 344 -3.13 11.29 10.10
CA GLN A 344 -3.27 11.00 11.53
C GLN A 344 -4.16 9.78 11.79
N ILE A 345 -4.83 9.26 10.77
CA ILE A 345 -5.79 8.16 10.89
C ILE A 345 -5.08 6.82 10.66
N HIS A 346 -5.30 5.86 11.56
CA HIS A 346 -4.75 4.51 11.43
C HIS A 346 -5.21 3.81 10.14
N ALA A 347 -4.29 3.08 9.51
CA ALA A 347 -4.51 2.45 8.21
C ALA A 347 -5.66 1.41 8.20
N ASP A 348 -5.91 0.73 9.33
CA ASP A 348 -6.99 -0.25 9.45
C ASP A 348 -8.37 0.42 9.43
N PHE A 349 -8.51 1.55 10.11
CA PHE A 349 -9.72 2.36 10.04
C PHE A 349 -9.91 2.95 8.63
N LEU A 350 -8.81 3.42 8.02
CA LEU A 350 -8.83 3.89 6.63
C LEU A 350 -9.36 2.80 5.68
N ARG A 351 -8.88 1.56 5.85
CA ARG A 351 -9.26 0.44 5.00
C ARG A 351 -10.74 0.10 5.11
N GLN A 352 -11.35 0.30 6.28
CA GLN A 352 -12.77 0.08 6.52
C GLN A 352 -13.65 1.22 5.99
N ILE A 353 -13.21 2.48 6.16
CA ILE A 353 -14.02 3.65 5.75
C ILE A 353 -13.95 3.91 4.23
N LEU A 354 -12.86 3.51 3.57
CA LEU A 354 -12.64 3.74 2.14
C LEU A 354 -13.77 3.19 1.24
N PRO A 355 -14.21 1.92 1.37
CA PRO A 355 -15.35 1.41 0.62
C PRO A 355 -16.62 2.24 0.83
N VAL A 356 -16.91 2.65 2.08
CA VAL A 356 -18.09 3.46 2.41
C VAL A 356 -18.06 4.81 1.71
N LEU A 357 -16.90 5.48 1.71
CA LEU A 357 -16.72 6.75 1.00
C LEU A 357 -16.92 6.60 -0.51
N VAL A 358 -16.38 5.54 -1.12
CA VAL A 358 -16.58 5.25 -2.55
C VAL A 358 -18.06 5.00 -2.87
N ILE A 359 -18.77 4.23 -2.05
CA ILE A 359 -20.23 4.00 -2.20
C ILE A 359 -20.98 5.33 -2.13
N GLY A 360 -20.66 6.19 -1.15
CA GLY A 360 -21.27 7.50 -1.00
C GLY A 360 -21.11 8.39 -2.24
N ILE A 361 -19.92 8.40 -2.83
CA ILE A 361 -19.63 9.14 -4.07
C ILE A 361 -20.46 8.60 -5.24
N VAL A 362 -20.55 7.27 -5.36
CA VAL A 362 -21.35 6.62 -6.40
C VAL A 362 -22.83 7.00 -6.27
N LEU A 363 -23.40 6.85 -5.08
CA LEU A 363 -24.80 7.20 -4.81
C LEU A 363 -25.07 8.67 -5.13
N TYR A 364 -24.16 9.56 -4.75
CA TYR A 364 -24.24 10.96 -5.08
C TYR A 364 -24.32 11.19 -6.60
N PHE A 365 -23.47 10.55 -7.41
CA PHE A 365 -23.50 10.71 -8.87
C PHE A 365 -24.76 10.13 -9.51
N LEU A 366 -25.30 9.04 -8.97
CA LEU A 366 -26.56 8.45 -9.44
C LEU A 366 -27.78 9.33 -9.15
N LEU A 367 -27.78 9.99 -7.99
CA LEU A 367 -28.88 10.85 -7.54
C LEU A 367 -28.75 12.30 -8.04
N MET A 368 -27.67 12.64 -8.73
CA MET A 368 -27.39 13.99 -9.18
C MET A 368 -28.43 14.45 -10.23
N PRO A 369 -29.10 15.61 -10.03
CA PRO A 369 -30.12 16.10 -10.95
C PRO A 369 -29.53 16.49 -12.31
N LYS A 370 -30.37 16.45 -13.35
CA LYS A 370 -29.98 16.80 -14.73
C LYS A 370 -29.58 18.27 -14.81
N ILE A 371 -28.29 18.52 -15.03
CA ILE A 371 -27.71 19.85 -15.17
C ILE A 371 -27.98 20.38 -16.60
N GLY A 372 -28.40 21.66 -16.69
CA GLY A 372 -28.76 22.34 -17.94
C GLY A 372 -27.60 23.01 -18.68
N ASP A 373 -27.89 23.50 -19.88
CA ASP A 373 -26.91 23.74 -20.95
C ASP A 373 -26.41 25.19 -21.02
N GLU A 374 -27.13 26.12 -20.38
CA GLU A 374 -26.86 27.55 -20.46
C GLU A 374 -26.35 28.14 -19.15
N ASP A 375 -25.54 29.20 -19.25
CA ASP A 375 -25.12 29.98 -18.10
C ASP A 375 -26.39 30.53 -17.40
N ARG A 376 -26.54 30.25 -16.10
CA ARG A 376 -27.64 30.74 -15.26
C ARG A 376 -27.15 31.85 -14.34
N GLN A 377 -28.09 32.56 -13.70
CA GLN A 377 -27.74 33.56 -12.69
C GLN A 377 -26.90 32.96 -11.55
N ASN A 378 -25.81 33.65 -11.20
CA ASN A 378 -24.94 33.28 -10.09
C ASN A 378 -25.71 33.31 -8.77
N ARG A 379 -25.71 32.20 -8.04
CA ARG A 379 -26.33 32.09 -6.71
C ARG A 379 -25.35 32.47 -5.59
N LEU A 380 -24.07 32.15 -5.75
CA LEU A 380 -22.98 32.53 -4.84
C LEU A 380 -21.79 33.05 -5.65
N SER A 381 -21.15 34.11 -5.17
CA SER A 381 -19.93 34.67 -5.75
C SER A 381 -18.97 35.15 -4.66
N GLY A 382 -17.67 35.20 -4.95
CA GLY A 382 -16.66 35.70 -4.01
C GLY A 382 -16.36 34.74 -2.84
N LEU A 383 -16.36 35.27 -1.61
CA LEU A 383 -15.92 34.55 -0.40
C LEU A 383 -16.78 33.33 -0.04
N PRO A 384 -18.13 33.36 -0.07
CA PRO A 384 -18.95 32.19 0.22
C PRO A 384 -18.69 31.02 -0.71
N PHE A 385 -18.53 31.29 -2.02
CA PHE A 385 -18.17 30.27 -3.00
C PHE A 385 -16.76 29.72 -2.72
N ALA A 386 -15.80 30.60 -2.43
CA ALA A 386 -14.43 30.19 -2.15
C ALA A 386 -14.33 29.30 -0.89
N PHE A 387 -15.15 29.54 0.14
CA PHE A 387 -15.17 28.70 1.34
C PHE A 387 -15.83 27.35 1.08
N LEU A 388 -17.04 27.33 0.51
CA LEU A 388 -17.79 26.10 0.23
C LEU A 388 -17.14 25.25 -0.87
N ALA A 389 -16.99 25.83 -2.06
CA ALA A 389 -16.46 25.12 -3.21
C ALA A 389 -14.94 25.01 -3.18
N GLY A 390 -14.24 26.06 -2.71
CA GLY A 390 -12.79 26.02 -2.60
C GLY A 390 -12.31 25.22 -1.38
N GLY A 391 -12.66 25.70 -0.19
CA GLY A 391 -12.24 25.14 1.10
C GLY A 391 -12.77 23.74 1.37
N CYS A 392 -14.09 23.53 1.40
CA CYS A 392 -14.67 22.22 1.80
C CYS A 392 -14.38 21.11 0.77
N ILE A 393 -14.53 21.39 -0.53
CA ILE A 393 -14.17 20.41 -1.57
C ILE A 393 -12.65 20.22 -1.61
N GLY A 394 -11.86 21.28 -1.37
CA GLY A 394 -10.41 21.20 -1.18
C GLY A 394 -10.03 20.24 -0.07
N PHE A 395 -10.66 20.37 1.10
CA PHE A 395 -10.49 19.47 2.23
C PHE A 395 -10.82 18.02 1.88
N TYR A 396 -11.99 17.80 1.28
CA TYR A 396 -12.38 16.49 0.80
C TYR A 396 -11.36 15.90 -0.19
N ASP A 397 -10.89 16.70 -1.13
CA ASP A 397 -9.93 16.27 -2.13
C ASP A 397 -8.60 15.91 -1.45
N GLY A 398 -8.10 16.76 -0.56
CA GLY A 398 -6.88 16.49 0.22
C GLY A 398 -6.96 15.25 1.10
N PHE A 399 -8.11 15.05 1.75
CA PHE A 399 -8.37 13.92 2.65
C PHE A 399 -8.53 12.61 1.88
N PHE A 400 -9.38 12.59 0.85
CA PHE A 400 -9.70 11.39 0.08
C PHE A 400 -9.31 11.52 -1.39
N GLY A 401 -9.96 12.42 -2.15
CA GLY A 401 -9.53 12.76 -3.51
C GLY A 401 -10.36 12.25 -4.70
N PRO A 402 -10.84 10.99 -4.74
CA PRO A 402 -11.62 10.51 -5.87
C PRO A 402 -12.86 11.36 -6.17
N GLY A 403 -13.17 11.66 -7.43
CA GLY A 403 -14.38 12.41 -7.80
C GLY A 403 -14.36 13.91 -7.51
N ALA A 404 -13.30 14.45 -6.89
CA ALA A 404 -13.21 15.85 -6.52
C ALA A 404 -13.36 16.80 -7.72
N GLY A 405 -12.81 16.43 -8.88
CA GLY A 405 -12.94 17.22 -10.11
C GLY A 405 -14.40 17.44 -10.53
N SER A 406 -15.26 16.45 -10.33
CA SER A 406 -16.69 16.56 -10.62
C SER A 406 -17.43 17.35 -9.55
N PHE A 407 -17.02 17.25 -8.29
CA PHE A 407 -17.58 18.08 -7.21
C PHE A 407 -17.29 19.56 -7.44
N TYR A 408 -16.06 19.90 -7.82
CA TYR A 408 -15.73 21.27 -8.24
C TYR A 408 -16.56 21.71 -9.43
N ALA A 409 -16.69 20.85 -10.46
CA ALA A 409 -17.50 21.18 -11.64
C ALA A 409 -18.96 21.41 -11.24
N LEU A 410 -19.56 20.55 -10.40
CA LEU A 410 -20.92 20.76 -9.93
C LEU A 410 -21.05 22.04 -9.13
N ALA A 411 -20.10 22.37 -8.26
CA ALA A 411 -20.12 23.61 -7.51
C ALA A 411 -20.13 24.83 -8.44
N PHE A 412 -19.31 24.83 -9.49
CA PHE A 412 -19.33 25.90 -10.50
C PHE A 412 -20.65 25.96 -11.27
N VAL A 413 -21.28 24.83 -11.59
CA VAL A 413 -22.57 24.85 -12.29
C VAL A 413 -23.71 25.31 -11.36
N THR A 414 -23.78 24.76 -10.14
CA THR A 414 -24.92 24.96 -9.24
C THR A 414 -24.86 26.29 -8.49
N LEU A 415 -23.67 26.74 -8.12
CA LEU A 415 -23.46 27.94 -7.30
C LEU A 415 -23.07 29.14 -8.16
N SER A 416 -22.18 28.95 -9.13
CA SER A 416 -21.72 30.01 -10.04
C SER A 416 -22.42 30.01 -11.40
N GLY A 417 -23.48 29.21 -11.57
CA GLY A 417 -24.30 29.24 -12.77
C GLY A 417 -23.57 28.93 -14.09
N PHE A 418 -22.37 28.34 -14.06
CA PHE A 418 -21.59 28.10 -15.28
C PHE A 418 -22.18 26.94 -16.09
N SER A 419 -22.14 27.06 -17.42
CA SER A 419 -22.31 25.95 -18.35
C SER A 419 -21.28 24.85 -18.08
N LEU A 420 -21.66 23.60 -18.34
CA LEU A 420 -20.85 22.44 -17.98
C LEU A 420 -19.39 22.49 -18.51
N PRO A 421 -19.11 22.88 -19.78
CA PRO A 421 -17.73 22.99 -20.27
C PRO A 421 -16.91 24.06 -19.54
N LYS A 422 -17.52 25.21 -19.24
CA LYS A 422 -16.89 26.31 -18.49
C LYS A 422 -16.62 25.88 -17.04
N ALA A 423 -17.61 25.27 -16.40
CA ALA A 423 -17.48 24.71 -15.06
C ALA A 423 -16.36 23.67 -14.97
N THR A 424 -16.28 22.73 -15.92
CA THR A 424 -15.19 21.73 -15.97
C THR A 424 -13.82 22.38 -16.13
N ALA A 425 -13.69 23.41 -16.98
CA ALA A 425 -12.43 24.12 -17.17
C ALA A 425 -11.95 24.82 -15.89
N HIS A 426 -12.86 25.55 -15.22
CA HIS A 426 -12.61 26.24 -13.96
C HIS A 426 -12.34 25.25 -12.80
N ALA A 427 -13.05 24.13 -12.76
CA ALA A 427 -12.88 23.07 -11.78
C ALA A 427 -11.47 22.44 -11.83
N LYS A 428 -10.88 22.31 -13.03
CA LYS A 428 -9.56 21.70 -13.17
C LYS A 428 -8.44 22.51 -12.52
N VAL A 429 -8.57 23.83 -12.49
CA VAL A 429 -7.62 24.69 -11.77
C VAL A 429 -7.66 24.41 -10.27
N LEU A 430 -8.86 24.37 -9.67
CA LEU A 430 -9.00 24.04 -8.24
C LEU A 430 -8.54 22.61 -7.94
N ASN A 431 -8.87 21.66 -8.81
CA ASN A 431 -8.45 20.27 -8.67
C ASN A 431 -6.92 20.12 -8.78
N PHE A 432 -6.24 20.91 -9.62
CA PHE A 432 -4.77 20.97 -9.61
C PHE A 432 -4.25 21.51 -8.27
N THR A 433 -4.84 22.61 -7.78
CA THR A 433 -4.44 23.23 -6.51
C THR A 433 -4.58 22.28 -5.32
N SER A 434 -5.70 21.57 -5.19
CA SER A 434 -5.89 20.59 -4.12
C SER A 434 -4.99 19.38 -4.29
N ASN A 435 -4.85 18.81 -5.50
CA ASN A 435 -3.91 17.69 -5.69
C ASN A 435 -2.48 18.09 -5.35
N PHE A 436 -2.06 19.31 -5.68
CA PHE A 436 -0.75 19.84 -5.33
C PHE A 436 -0.60 20.07 -3.82
N GLY A 437 -1.58 20.70 -3.17
CA GLY A 437 -1.58 20.92 -1.72
C GLY A 437 -1.57 19.61 -0.93
N GLY A 438 -2.40 18.64 -1.32
CA GLY A 438 -2.41 17.32 -0.69
C GLY A 438 -1.12 16.53 -0.95
N LEU A 439 -0.60 16.56 -2.18
CA LEU A 439 0.68 15.91 -2.51
C LEU A 439 1.82 16.43 -1.65
N LEU A 440 1.90 17.73 -1.41
CA LEU A 440 2.98 18.32 -0.59
C LEU A 440 3.03 17.67 0.80
N PHE A 441 1.88 17.46 1.43
CA PHE A 441 1.79 16.79 2.73
C PHE A 441 2.03 15.28 2.66
N PHE A 442 1.58 14.60 1.61
CA PHE A 442 1.87 13.17 1.43
C PHE A 442 3.35 12.89 1.13
N ILE A 443 4.06 13.84 0.52
CA ILE A 443 5.52 13.79 0.36
C ILE A 443 6.18 13.85 1.74
N LEU A 444 5.75 14.78 2.60
CA LEU A 444 6.27 14.90 3.97
C LEU A 444 6.03 13.63 4.80
N GLY A 445 4.89 12.96 4.62
CA GLY A 445 4.61 11.68 5.31
C GLY A 445 5.22 10.43 4.67
N GLY A 446 6.02 10.57 3.61
CA GLY A 446 6.75 9.46 3.00
C GLY A 446 5.88 8.37 2.35
N GLN A 447 4.61 8.65 2.02
CA GLN A 447 3.68 7.65 1.48
C GLN A 447 3.72 7.54 -0.06
N VAL A 448 4.36 8.50 -0.74
CA VAL A 448 4.40 8.56 -2.21
C VAL A 448 5.30 7.47 -2.78
N VAL A 449 4.74 6.60 -3.63
CA VAL A 449 5.53 5.62 -4.39
C VAL A 449 6.01 6.27 -5.68
N TRP A 450 7.17 6.93 -5.63
CA TRP A 450 7.70 7.79 -6.70
C TRP A 450 7.80 7.11 -8.06
N GLY A 451 8.40 5.93 -8.14
CA GLY A 451 8.57 5.22 -9.43
C GLY A 451 7.23 4.96 -10.12
N VAL A 452 6.24 4.49 -9.37
CA VAL A 452 4.88 4.23 -9.87
C VAL A 452 4.18 5.54 -10.23
N GLY A 453 4.20 6.51 -9.31
CA GLY A 453 3.50 7.77 -9.50
C GLY A 453 4.06 8.61 -10.65
N LEU A 454 5.36 8.59 -10.93
CA LEU A 454 5.96 9.30 -12.07
C LEU A 454 5.57 8.70 -13.42
N VAL A 455 5.56 7.37 -13.55
CA VAL A 455 5.08 6.70 -14.78
C VAL A 455 3.61 7.03 -15.02
N MET A 456 2.80 6.96 -13.98
CA MET A 456 1.38 7.33 -14.04
C MET A 456 1.18 8.80 -14.35
N LEU A 457 2.03 9.68 -13.81
CA LEU A 457 2.01 11.13 -14.07
C LEU A 457 2.19 11.40 -15.57
N VAL A 458 3.14 10.74 -16.23
CA VAL A 458 3.35 10.88 -17.68
C VAL A 458 2.11 10.46 -18.46
N GLY A 459 1.54 9.29 -18.14
CA GLY A 459 0.29 8.86 -18.79
C GLY A 459 -0.87 9.83 -18.54
N GLN A 460 -1.03 10.29 -17.30
CA GLN A 460 -2.02 11.30 -16.92
C GLN A 460 -1.88 12.59 -17.72
N VAL A 461 -0.65 13.09 -17.91
CA VAL A 461 -0.38 14.30 -18.70
C VAL A 461 -0.84 14.14 -20.15
N LEU A 462 -0.54 12.98 -20.77
CA LEU A 462 -0.91 12.67 -22.16
C LEU A 462 -2.43 12.54 -22.30
N GLY A 463 -3.05 11.73 -21.44
CA GLY A 463 -4.50 11.53 -21.40
C GLY A 463 -5.28 12.82 -21.16
N ALA A 464 -4.88 13.59 -20.15
CA ALA A 464 -5.54 14.83 -19.79
C ALA A 464 -5.42 15.90 -20.88
N ARG A 465 -4.34 15.92 -21.65
CA ARG A 465 -4.21 16.84 -22.79
C ARG A 465 -5.25 16.54 -23.88
N LEU A 466 -5.47 15.27 -24.18
CA LEU A 466 -6.46 14.85 -25.16
C LEU A 466 -7.89 15.13 -24.66
N GLY A 467 -8.19 14.79 -23.41
CA GLY A 467 -9.53 15.02 -22.87
C GLY A 467 -9.86 16.50 -22.69
N ALA A 468 -8.90 17.34 -22.24
CA ALA A 468 -9.09 18.79 -22.18
C ALA A 468 -9.40 19.42 -23.56
N ARG A 469 -8.77 18.92 -24.63
CA ARG A 469 -9.10 19.33 -26.00
C ARG A 469 -10.53 18.93 -26.38
N MET A 470 -10.99 17.75 -25.96
CA MET A 470 -12.34 17.30 -26.24
C MET A 470 -13.41 18.05 -25.45
N VAL A 471 -13.11 18.51 -24.22
CA VAL A 471 -14.01 19.35 -23.43
C VAL A 471 -14.37 20.64 -24.18
N LEU A 472 -13.39 21.32 -24.79
CA LEU A 472 -13.67 22.54 -25.56
C LEU A 472 -14.32 22.27 -26.92
N ASN A 473 -13.94 21.17 -27.58
CA ASN A 473 -14.40 20.89 -28.95
C ASN A 473 -15.78 20.22 -29.03
N LYS A 474 -16.07 19.29 -28.12
CA LYS A 474 -17.32 18.52 -28.11
C LYS A 474 -18.28 18.93 -26.99
N GLY A 475 -17.79 19.70 -26.01
CA GLY A 475 -18.60 20.27 -24.94
C GLY A 475 -19.42 19.22 -24.20
N GLN A 476 -20.63 19.61 -23.85
CA GLN A 476 -21.53 18.82 -23.02
C GLN A 476 -21.96 17.47 -23.63
N LYS A 477 -22.05 17.36 -24.98
CA LYS A 477 -22.44 16.12 -25.69
C LYS A 477 -21.49 14.96 -25.37
N LEU A 478 -20.27 15.26 -24.91
CA LEU A 478 -19.31 14.27 -24.46
C LEU A 478 -19.24 14.16 -22.93
N ILE A 479 -19.22 15.29 -22.21
CA ILE A 479 -18.97 15.32 -20.76
C ILE A 479 -20.05 14.53 -20.01
N ARG A 480 -21.31 14.70 -20.39
CA ARG A 480 -22.44 14.11 -19.67
C ARG A 480 -22.52 12.58 -19.82
N PRO A 481 -22.46 11.98 -21.03
CA PRO A 481 -22.36 10.53 -21.18
C PRO A 481 -21.15 9.94 -20.45
N MET A 482 -19.99 10.62 -20.48
CA MET A 482 -18.81 10.14 -19.78
C MET A 482 -19.00 10.08 -18.27
N LEU A 483 -19.60 11.11 -17.67
CA LEU A 483 -19.86 11.13 -16.24
C LEU A 483 -20.80 9.99 -15.81
N VAL A 484 -21.84 9.70 -16.61
CA VAL A 484 -22.77 8.58 -16.36
C VAL A 484 -22.09 7.23 -16.54
N ILE A 485 -21.35 7.03 -17.64
CA ILE A 485 -20.66 5.77 -17.92
C ILE A 485 -19.64 5.45 -16.83
N VAL A 486 -18.85 6.42 -16.41
CA VAL A 486 -17.85 6.24 -15.33
C VAL A 486 -18.55 5.88 -14.03
N SER A 487 -19.61 6.59 -13.66
CA SER A 487 -20.38 6.30 -12.44
C SER A 487 -21.03 4.91 -12.48
N ALA A 488 -21.56 4.49 -13.63
CA ALA A 488 -22.15 3.16 -13.81
C ALA A 488 -21.09 2.05 -13.75
N CYS A 489 -19.97 2.19 -14.49
CA CYS A 489 -18.86 1.25 -14.45
C CYS A 489 -18.30 1.11 -13.02
N MET A 490 -18.21 2.21 -12.27
CA MET A 490 -17.79 2.17 -10.88
C MET A 490 -18.80 1.49 -9.96
N SER A 491 -20.10 1.77 -10.13
CA SER A 491 -21.17 1.13 -9.35
C SER A 491 -21.11 -0.39 -9.53
N VAL A 492 -21.01 -0.84 -10.79
CA VAL A 492 -20.90 -2.26 -11.15
C VAL A 492 -19.62 -2.86 -10.56
N LYS A 493 -18.48 -2.18 -10.68
CA LYS A 493 -17.22 -2.66 -10.12
C LYS A 493 -17.28 -2.81 -8.60
N LEU A 494 -17.86 -1.84 -7.90
CA LEU A 494 -17.95 -1.84 -6.44
C LEU A 494 -18.92 -2.89 -5.91
N ILE A 495 -20.05 -3.09 -6.60
CA ILE A 495 -21.00 -4.18 -6.32
C ILE A 495 -20.31 -5.53 -6.55
N TYR A 496 -19.53 -5.67 -7.63
CA TYR A 496 -18.76 -6.88 -7.90
C TYR A 496 -17.66 -7.11 -6.86
N ASP A 497 -16.93 -6.07 -6.46
CA ASP A 497 -15.84 -6.16 -5.48
C ASP A 497 -16.37 -6.48 -4.06
N ASN A 498 -17.59 -6.05 -3.70
CA ASN A 498 -18.18 -6.26 -2.36
C ASN A 498 -19.17 -7.44 -2.25
N HIS A 499 -19.92 -7.75 -3.32
CA HIS A 499 -21.00 -8.75 -3.33
C HIS A 499 -20.93 -9.71 -4.53
N GLY A 500 -19.83 -9.72 -5.30
CA GLY A 500 -19.70 -10.56 -6.48
C GLY A 500 -19.85 -12.06 -6.18
N SER A 501 -19.44 -12.51 -4.99
CA SER A 501 -19.64 -13.88 -4.51
C SER A 501 -21.12 -14.20 -4.27
N ASP A 502 -21.84 -13.30 -3.62
CA ASP A 502 -23.23 -13.50 -3.21
C ASP A 502 -24.18 -13.40 -4.42
N ILE A 503 -23.88 -12.49 -5.34
CA ILE A 503 -24.61 -12.32 -6.61
C ILE A 503 -24.37 -13.53 -7.52
N ALA A 504 -23.15 -14.06 -7.60
CA ALA A 504 -22.87 -15.25 -8.38
C ALA A 504 -23.57 -16.51 -7.80
N GLN A 505 -23.65 -16.63 -6.48
CA GLN A 505 -24.43 -17.69 -5.81
C GLN A 505 -25.94 -17.52 -6.04
N TRP A 506 -26.46 -16.29 -5.96
CA TRP A 506 -27.88 -16.00 -6.19
C TRP A 506 -28.31 -16.23 -7.65
N ILE A 507 -27.47 -15.83 -8.62
CA ILE A 507 -27.69 -16.15 -10.04
C ILE A 507 -27.58 -17.66 -10.26
N GLY A 508 -26.63 -18.35 -9.63
CA GLY A 508 -26.54 -19.82 -9.67
C GLY A 508 -27.84 -20.51 -9.22
N HIS A 509 -28.51 -19.96 -8.20
CA HIS A 509 -29.81 -20.45 -7.71
C HIS A 509 -31.01 -20.09 -8.58
N LEU A 510 -30.92 -19.06 -9.43
CA LEU A 510 -31.98 -18.68 -10.37
C LEU A 510 -31.98 -19.52 -11.66
N TRP A 511 -30.87 -20.21 -11.93
CA TRP A 511 -30.66 -21.04 -13.11
C TRP A 511 -30.61 -22.55 -12.78
N SER A 512 -30.83 -22.90 -11.51
CA SER A 512 -31.12 -24.25 -11.00
C SER A 512 -32.59 -24.37 -10.65
#